data_AF-A0A1G5F0U8-F1
#
_entry.id   AF-A0A1G5F0U8-F1
#
_cell.length_a   1.000
_cell.length_b   1.000
_cell.length_c   1.000
_cell.angle_alpha   90.00
_cell.angle_beta   90.00
_cell.angle_gamma   90.00
#
_symmetry.space_group_name_H-M   'P 1'
#
loop_
_entity.id
_entity.type
_entity.pdbx_description
1 polymer ?
#
loop_
_entity_poly.entity_id
_entity_poly.type
_entity_poly.pdbx_seq_one_letter_code
_entity_poly.pdbx_strand_id
1 'polypeptide(L)'
;MIDFNDNLYKVTLDYIKKEKYSGSCDGKRFMITMKVEQGPDETETKLINVCMWPEPYSLAKTDDNKKTNVTFPFDNDGLAQAWKFIETCCTGSVETSGNLQS
;
A
#
# COMPACT_ATOMS: atom_id res chain seq x y z
N MET A 1 -5.93 14.09 -5.25
CA MET A 1 -5.61 12.83 -5.95
C MET A 1 -4.14 12.57 -5.67
N ILE A 2 -3.79 11.40 -5.14
CA ILE A 2 -2.37 11.09 -4.90
C ILE A 2 -1.70 10.98 -6.26
N ASP A 3 -0.73 11.85 -6.51
CA ASP A 3 0.12 11.76 -7.69
C ASP A 3 1.29 10.84 -7.34
N PHE A 4 1.29 9.63 -7.90
CA PHE A 4 2.34 8.64 -7.68
C PHE A 4 3.68 9.05 -8.30
N ASN A 5 3.69 10.05 -9.20
CA ASN A 5 4.91 10.61 -9.78
C ASN A 5 5.57 11.68 -8.92
N ASP A 6 4.87 12.21 -7.91
CA ASP A 6 5.42 13.24 -7.05
C ASP A 6 6.23 12.61 -5.91
N ASN A 7 7.56 12.59 -6.06
CA ASN A 7 8.52 12.11 -5.06
C ASN A 7 8.36 12.83 -3.69
N LEU A 8 7.57 13.90 -3.63
CA LEU A 8 7.25 14.67 -2.43
C LEU A 8 6.36 13.91 -1.42
N TYR A 9 5.62 12.88 -1.86
CA TYR A 9 4.72 12.09 -0.99
C TYR A 9 5.15 10.64 -0.76
N LYS A 10 6.38 10.28 -1.12
CA LYS A 10 6.93 8.95 -0.79
C LYS A 10 7.11 8.84 0.72
N VAL A 11 6.09 8.29 1.37
CA VAL A 11 6.18 7.76 2.73
C VAL A 11 7.44 6.91 2.85
N THR A 12 8.23 7.18 3.88
CA THR A 12 9.45 6.43 4.20
C THR A 12 9.13 5.31 5.18
N LEU A 13 10.02 4.31 5.26
CA LEU A 13 9.93 3.26 6.28
C LEU A 13 9.88 3.84 7.69
N ASP A 14 10.66 4.89 7.98
CA ASP A 14 10.64 5.58 9.27
C ASP A 14 9.29 6.22 9.60
N TYR A 15 8.57 6.71 8.58
CA TYR A 15 7.22 7.22 8.76
C TYR A 15 6.24 6.08 9.09
N ILE A 16 6.24 4.99 8.30
CA ILE A 16 5.37 3.81 8.53
C ILE A 16 5.61 3.19 9.91
N LYS A 17 6.86 3.23 10.39
CA LYS A 17 7.25 2.74 11.71
C LYS A 17 6.61 3.55 12.86
N LYS A 18 6.35 4.84 12.65
CA LYS A 18 5.81 5.76 13.67
C LYS A 18 4.31 5.93 13.54
N GLU A 19 3.82 5.98 12.32
CA GLU A 19 2.44 6.38 12.03
C GLU A 19 1.86 5.55 10.88
N LYS A 20 0.54 5.33 10.94
CA LYS A 20 -0.21 4.72 9.85
C LYS A 20 -0.42 5.74 8.73
N TYR A 21 -0.15 5.34 7.50
CA TYR A 21 -0.45 6.17 6.34
C TYR A 21 -1.76 5.73 5.71
N SER A 22 -2.64 6.67 5.36
CA SER A 22 -3.89 6.36 4.68
C SER A 22 -4.16 7.37 3.57
N GLY A 23 -4.67 6.88 2.45
CA GLY A 23 -5.00 7.69 1.29
C GLY A 23 -6.25 7.19 0.58
N SER A 24 -6.70 7.97 -0.39
CA SER A 24 -7.70 7.56 -1.37
C SER A 24 -7.14 7.70 -2.78
N CYS A 25 -7.61 6.83 -3.65
CA CYS A 25 -7.11 6.70 -5.00
C CYS A 25 -8.18 6.03 -5.86
N ASP A 26 -8.60 6.71 -6.93
CA ASP A 26 -9.61 6.25 -7.90
C ASP A 26 -10.85 5.55 -7.29
N GLY A 27 -11.55 6.26 -6.38
CA GLY A 27 -12.74 5.74 -5.71
C GLY A 27 -12.50 4.54 -4.78
N LYS A 28 -11.24 4.29 -4.41
CA LYS A 28 -10.82 3.28 -3.44
C LYS A 28 -10.01 3.95 -2.35
N ARG A 29 -9.97 3.34 -1.18
CA ARG A 29 -9.14 3.78 -0.07
C ARG A 29 -8.08 2.75 0.21
N PHE A 30 -6.94 3.23 0.67
CA PHE A 30 -5.86 2.37 1.10
C PHE A 30 -5.27 2.85 2.42
N MET A 31 -4.63 1.92 3.12
CA MET A 31 -3.90 2.17 4.35
C MET A 31 -2.64 1.33 4.35
N ILE A 32 -1.51 1.97 4.65
CA ILE A 32 -0.21 1.33 4.84
C ILE A 32 0.13 1.39 6.32
N THR A 33 0.43 0.24 6.91
CA THR A 33 0.81 0.11 8.32
C THR A 33 2.02 -0.80 8.46
N MET A 34 2.82 -0.59 9.52
CA MET A 34 3.78 -1.60 9.94
C MET A 34 3.03 -2.71 10.68
N LYS A 35 3.27 -3.96 10.28
CA LYS A 35 2.82 -5.15 11.00
C LYS A 35 4.05 -5.87 11.55
N VAL A 36 3.98 -6.34 12.78
CA VAL A 36 5.01 -7.20 13.38
C VAL A 36 4.42 -8.57 13.51
N GLU A 37 5.07 -9.58 12.94
CA GLU A 37 4.69 -10.98 13.08
C GLU A 37 5.74 -11.72 13.90
N GLN A 38 5.28 -12.56 14.83
CA GLN A 38 6.15 -13.42 15.61
C GLN A 38 6.44 -14.68 14.80
N GLY A 39 7.72 -14.90 14.52
CA GLY A 39 8.20 -16.11 13.90
C GLY A 39 8.25 -17.30 14.87
N PRO A 40 8.51 -18.51 14.36
CA PRO A 40 8.55 -19.74 15.15
C PRO A 40 9.61 -19.73 16.27
N ASP A 41 10.66 -18.90 16.14
CA ASP A 41 11.78 -18.81 17.08
C ASP A 41 11.74 -17.53 17.94
N GLU A 42 10.54 -17.01 18.26
CA GLU A 42 10.34 -15.72 18.95
C GLU A 42 10.97 -14.52 18.20
N THR A 43 11.33 -14.70 16.93
CA THR A 43 11.90 -13.65 16.09
C THR A 43 10.80 -12.72 15.59
N GLU A 44 10.87 -11.45 15.94
CA GLU A 44 9.95 -10.43 15.43
C GLU A 44 10.34 -10.02 14.00
N THR A 45 9.45 -10.31 13.04
CA THR A 45 9.61 -9.85 11.65
C THR A 45 8.71 -8.66 11.39
N LYS A 46 9.31 -7.57 10.89
CA LYS A 46 8.56 -6.38 10.49
C LYS A 46 8.14 -6.53 9.03
N LEU A 47 6.89 -6.18 8.77
CA LEU A 47 6.27 -6.22 7.45
C LEU A 47 5.53 -4.92 7.18
N ILE A 48 5.45 -4.53 5.92
CA ILE A 48 4.60 -3.45 5.43
C ILE A 48 3.28 -4.09 5.06
N ASN A 49 2.20 -3.71 5.73
CA ASN A 49 0.85 -4.17 5.44
C ASN A 49 0.09 -3.09 4.67
N VAL A 50 -0.39 -3.43 3.49
CA VAL A 50 -1.26 -2.59 2.66
C VAL A 50 -2.66 -3.16 2.71
N CYS A 51 -3.62 -2.36 3.17
CA CYS A 51 -5.04 -2.67 3.13
C CYS A 51 -5.73 -1.78 2.09
N MET A 52 -6.50 -2.35 1.17
CA MET A 52 -7.28 -1.62 0.17
C MET A 52 -8.76 -2.01 0.22
N TRP A 53 -9.65 -1.04 0.02
CA TRP A 53 -11.10 -1.28 -0.03
C TRP A 53 -11.84 -0.28 -0.95
N PRO A 54 -12.94 -0.71 -1.59
CA PRO A 54 -13.73 0.15 -2.49
C PRO A 54 -14.61 1.16 -1.73
N GLU A 55 -14.76 2.39 -2.25
CA GLU A 55 -15.82 3.33 -1.84
C GLU A 55 -17.18 2.92 -2.46
N PRO A 56 -18.35 3.30 -1.89
CA PRO A 56 -18.61 4.20 -0.77
C PRO A 56 -18.62 3.52 0.61
N TYR A 57 -18.15 2.28 0.71
CA TYR A 57 -18.19 1.54 1.96
C TYR A 57 -17.16 2.07 2.96
N SER A 58 -17.63 2.59 4.10
CA SER A 58 -16.78 2.88 5.26
C SER A 58 -16.14 1.58 5.76
N LEU A 59 -14.92 1.64 6.32
CA LEU A 59 -14.18 0.48 6.86
C LEU A 59 -15.03 -0.43 7.78
N ALA A 60 -16.02 0.15 8.48
CA ALA A 60 -16.97 -0.52 9.37
C ALA A 60 -18.16 -1.24 8.67
N LYS A 61 -18.42 -0.96 7.39
CA LYS A 61 -19.50 -1.56 6.59
C LYS A 61 -19.01 -2.42 5.41
N THR A 62 -17.70 -2.44 5.18
CA THR A 62 -17.08 -3.33 4.19
C THR A 62 -16.80 -4.68 4.84
N ASP A 63 -17.50 -5.73 4.39
CA ASP A 63 -17.15 -7.12 4.74
C ASP A 63 -15.65 -7.35 4.50
N ASP A 64 -14.97 -8.06 5.41
CA ASP A 64 -13.53 -8.34 5.28
C ASP A 64 -13.18 -9.07 3.98
N ASN A 65 -14.13 -9.79 3.38
CA ASN A 65 -14.00 -10.42 2.06
C ASN A 65 -13.82 -9.42 0.89
N LYS A 66 -14.06 -8.13 1.11
CA LYS A 66 -13.87 -7.07 0.10
C LYS A 66 -12.64 -6.21 0.37
N LYS A 67 -11.92 -6.46 1.48
CA LYS A 67 -10.67 -5.79 1.81
C LYS A 67 -9.53 -6.64 1.28
N THR A 68 -8.67 -6.04 0.47
CA THR A 68 -7.46 -6.72 0.02
C THR A 68 -6.34 -6.30 0.95
N ASN A 69 -5.80 -7.26 1.71
CA ASN A 69 -4.65 -7.06 2.57
C ASN A 69 -3.45 -7.80 1.98
N VAL A 70 -2.36 -7.08 1.75
CA VAL A 70 -1.11 -7.65 1.25
C VAL A 70 0.02 -7.20 2.15
N THR A 71 0.88 -8.13 2.54
CA THR A 71 2.08 -7.85 3.31
C THR A 71 3.32 -7.93 2.44
N PHE A 72 4.26 -7.01 2.65
CA PHE A 72 5.55 -6.94 1.98
C PHE A 72 6.66 -6.88 3.02
N PRO A 73 7.91 -7.24 2.66
CA PRO A 73 9.07 -7.04 3.52
C PRO A 73 9.21 -5.59 3.98
N PHE A 74 9.66 -5.37 5.22
CA PHE A 74 9.92 -4.02 5.74
C PHE A 74 11.28 -3.49 5.29
N ASP A 75 11.42 -3.27 4.00
CA ASP A 75 12.59 -2.67 3.36
C ASP A 75 12.17 -1.77 2.19
N ASN A 76 13.13 -1.12 1.54
CA ASN A 76 12.84 -0.18 0.45
C ASN A 76 12.22 -0.87 -0.77
N ASP A 77 12.53 -2.14 -1.01
CA ASP A 77 11.98 -2.91 -2.13
C ASP A 77 10.52 -3.27 -1.84
N GLY A 78 10.22 -3.79 -0.65
CA GLY A 78 8.87 -4.06 -0.19
C GLY A 78 8.00 -2.81 -0.13
N LEU A 79 8.57 -1.65 0.20
CA LEU A 79 7.87 -0.37 0.11
C LEU A 79 7.55 0.03 -1.34
N ALA A 80 8.47 -0.18 -2.28
CA ALA A 80 8.21 0.03 -3.70
C ALA A 80 7.13 -0.92 -4.23
N GLN A 81 7.16 -2.19 -3.80
CA GLN A 81 6.13 -3.17 -4.13
C GLN A 81 4.75 -2.78 -3.56
N ALA A 82 4.71 -2.29 -2.32
CA ALA A 82 3.49 -1.79 -1.69
C ALA A 82 2.86 -0.64 -2.49
N TRP A 83 3.68 0.33 -2.93
CA TRP A 83 3.23 1.42 -3.78
C TRP A 83 2.74 0.96 -5.15
N LYS A 84 3.50 0.08 -5.80
CA LYS A 84 3.10 -0.52 -7.09
C LYS A 84 1.79 -1.30 -6.98
N PHE A 85 1.56 -1.99 -5.87
CA PHE A 85 0.30 -2.68 -5.59
C PHE A 85 -0.88 -1.70 -5.48
N ILE A 86 -0.69 -0.59 -4.76
CA ILE A 86 -1.71 0.46 -4.64
C ILE A 86 -2.02 1.05 -6.01
N GLU A 87 -0.99 1.44 -6.76
CA GLU A 87 -1.11 1.98 -8.11
C GLU A 87 -1.85 1.02 -9.04
N THR A 88 -1.48 -0.26 -9.04
CA THR A 88 -2.13 -1.31 -9.85
C THR A 88 -3.61 -1.45 -9.49
N CYS A 89 -3.94 -1.45 -8.20
CA CYS A 89 -5.33 -1.55 -7.73
C CYS A 89 -6.15 -0.29 -8.01
N CYS A 90 -5.51 0.87 -8.11
CA CYS A 90 -6.17 2.12 -8.49
C CYS A 90 -6.45 2.19 -9.98
N THR A 91 -5.44 1.89 -10.80
CA THR A 91 -5.47 2.14 -12.25
C THR A 91 -6.06 0.99 -13.06
N GLY A 92 -6.29 -0.18 -12.44
CA GLY A 92 -7.07 -1.26 -13.04
C GLY A 92 -6.47 -1.85 -14.32
N SER A 93 -5.14 -1.91 -14.43
CA SER A 93 -4.38 -2.26 -15.65
C SER A 93 -4.19 -1.08 -16.60
N VAL A 94 -3.11 -0.33 -16.40
CA VAL A 94 -2.44 0.32 -17.54
C VAL A 94 -0.96 0.02 -17.41
N GLU A 95 -0.49 -0.94 -18.21
CA GLU A 95 0.87 -0.91 -18.74
C GLU A 95 1.02 0.45 -19.44
N THR A 96 1.42 1.48 -18.68
CA THR A 96 1.96 2.68 -19.31
C THR A 96 3.36 2.28 -19.72
N SER A 97 3.40 1.56 -20.84
CA SER A 97 4.54 1.46 -21.72
C SER A 97 5.24 2.80 -21.66
N GLY A 98 6.49 2.80 -21.20
CA GLY A 98 7.33 3.96 -21.29
C GLY A 98 7.27 4.47 -22.72
N ASN A 99 6.60 5.59 -22.94
CA ASN A 99 6.79 6.35 -24.16
C ASN A 99 8.11 7.12 -23.98
N LEU A 100 9.20 6.36 -23.95
CA LEU A 100 10.49 6.84 -24.37
C LEU A 100 10.69 6.28 -25.78
N GLN A 101 10.44 7.12 -26.79
CA GLN A 101 10.99 7.13 -28.16
C GLN A 101 10.06 8.07 -28.97
N SER A 102 10.51 9.12 -29.65
CA SER A 102 11.83 9.47 -30.21
C SER A 102 12.00 10.99 -30.27
#